data_AF-A0A9W3TJH3-F1
#
_entry.id   AF-A0A9W3TJH3-F1
#
_cell.length_a   1.000
_cell.length_b   1.000
_cell.length_c   1.000
_cell.angle_alpha   90.00
_cell.angle_beta   90.00
_cell.angle_gamma   90.00
#
_symmetry.space_group_name_H-M   'P 1'
#
loop_
_entity.id
_entity.type
_entity.pdbx_description
1 polymer ?
#
loop_
_entity_poly.entity_id
_entity_poly.type
_entity_poly.pdbx_seq_one_letter_code
_entity_poly.pdbx_strand_id
1 'polypeptide(L)'
;MYFAKLVGGKTYSVMGHNFVDGIEQSVDKSVYNYLSNNHMFEVREGEVTEKPSFSVGEKYTEAELKKLHKTDQEDIIRALTAGDFIQETKNEKERIELILQLQQEQG
;
A
#
# COMPACT_ATOMS: atom_id res chain seq x y z
N MET A 1 -7.61 4.91 -3.77
CA MET A 1 -8.25 3.94 -2.85
C MET A 1 -9.43 4.63 -2.21
N TYR A 2 -10.52 3.92 -1.90
CA TYR A 2 -11.67 4.53 -1.26
C TYR A 2 -11.77 4.09 0.18
N PHE A 3 -12.20 4.98 1.05
CA PHE A 3 -12.34 4.71 2.47
C PHE A 3 -13.76 5.06 2.91
N ALA A 4 -14.29 4.23 3.82
CA ALA A 4 -15.58 4.45 4.44
C ALA A 4 -15.49 4.21 5.94
N LYS A 5 -16.15 5.08 6.71
CA LYS A 5 -16.21 5.03 8.16
C LYS A 5 -17.67 5.09 8.60
N LEU A 6 -18.06 4.18 9.50
CA LEU A 6 -19.39 4.23 10.10
C LEU A 6 -19.43 5.35 11.13
N VAL A 7 -20.38 6.27 10.98
CA VAL A 7 -20.64 7.39 11.91
C VAL A 7 -22.07 7.36 12.46
N GLY A 8 -22.92 6.46 11.95
CA GLY A 8 -24.26 6.21 12.43
C GLY A 8 -24.46 4.75 12.79
N GLY A 9 -24.70 4.45 14.07
CA GLY A 9 -24.93 3.08 14.57
C GLY A 9 -23.68 2.46 15.20
N LYS A 10 -23.77 1.19 15.65
CA LYS A 10 -22.64 0.48 16.29
C LYS A 10 -21.87 -0.44 15.33
N THR A 11 -22.61 -1.15 14.48
CA THR A 11 -22.07 -2.08 13.48
C THR A 11 -23.00 -2.09 12.27
N TYR A 12 -22.42 -2.24 11.08
CA TYR A 12 -23.17 -2.28 9.82
C TYR A 12 -22.48 -3.21 8.82
N SER A 13 -23.22 -4.18 8.28
CA SER A 13 -22.70 -5.16 7.32
C SER A 13 -23.29 -4.92 5.93
N VAL A 14 -22.44 -4.76 4.93
CA VAL A 14 -22.87 -4.47 3.55
C VAL A 14 -21.83 -4.91 2.52
N MET A 15 -22.28 -5.54 1.44
CA MET A 15 -21.44 -6.06 0.36
C MET A 15 -20.23 -6.91 0.84
N GLY A 16 -20.39 -7.62 1.96
CA GLY A 16 -19.33 -8.44 2.56
C GLY A 16 -18.35 -7.68 3.47
N HIS A 17 -18.51 -6.37 3.61
CA HIS A 17 -17.77 -5.54 4.56
C HIS A 17 -18.53 -5.41 5.88
N ASN A 18 -17.81 -5.52 7.00
CA ASN A 18 -18.33 -5.28 8.33
C ASN A 18 -17.73 -4.00 8.89
N PHE A 19 -18.53 -2.94 8.90
CA PHE A 19 -18.16 -1.65 9.46
C PHE A 19 -18.50 -1.60 10.93
N VAL A 20 -17.60 -1.00 11.70
CA VAL A 20 -17.75 -0.76 13.13
C VAL A 20 -17.68 0.74 13.35
N ASP A 21 -18.47 1.23 14.30
CA ASP A 21 -18.55 2.66 14.63
C ASP A 21 -17.17 3.27 14.89
N GLY A 22 -16.90 4.38 14.21
CA GLY A 22 -15.65 5.12 14.34
C GLY A 22 -14.43 4.49 13.64
N ILE A 23 -14.55 3.31 13.03
CA ILE A 23 -13.44 2.65 12.32
C ILE A 23 -13.55 2.91 10.82
N GLU A 24 -12.47 3.46 10.26
CA GLU A 24 -12.32 3.65 8.82
C GLU A 24 -11.76 2.38 8.17
N GLN A 25 -12.36 1.98 7.05
CA GLN A 25 -12.00 0.79 6.30
C GLN A 25 -11.83 1.11 4.81
N SER A 26 -10.86 0.49 4.17
CA SER A 26 -10.66 0.57 2.72
C SER A 26 -11.71 -0.27 1.99
N VAL A 27 -12.34 0.32 0.99
CA VAL A 27 -13.43 -0.27 0.23
C VAL A 27 -13.20 -0.09 -1.27
N ASP A 28 -13.88 -0.90 -2.07
CA ASP A 28 -13.93 -0.74 -3.51
C ASP A 28 -14.76 0.48 -3.93
N LYS A 29 -14.54 0.95 -5.16
CA LYS A 29 -15.29 2.07 -5.74
C LYS A 29 -16.81 1.84 -5.74
N SER A 30 -17.23 0.60 -6.00
CA SER A 30 -18.65 0.22 -6.00
C SER A 30 -19.27 0.38 -4.62
N VAL A 31 -18.55 -0.04 -3.57
CA VAL A 31 -18.99 0.10 -2.18
C VAL A 31 -18.96 1.57 -1.76
N TYR A 32 -17.92 2.32 -2.12
CA TYR A 32 -17.84 3.76 -1.89
C TYR A 32 -19.04 4.52 -2.48
N ASN A 33 -19.38 4.27 -3.75
CA ASN A 33 -20.54 4.91 -4.40
C ASN A 33 -21.88 4.53 -3.76
N TYR A 34 -21.98 3.31 -3.22
CA TYR A 34 -23.17 2.88 -2.49
C TYR A 34 -23.28 3.61 -1.14
N LEU A 35 -22.17 3.70 -0.40
CA LEU A 35 -22.10 4.31 0.92
C LEU A 35 -22.13 5.84 0.88
N SER A 36 -21.68 6.47 -0.20
CA SER A 36 -21.72 7.94 -0.36
C SER A 36 -23.13 8.51 -0.33
N ASN A 37 -24.13 7.69 -0.68
CA ASN A 37 -25.54 8.04 -0.61
C ASN A 37 -26.17 7.76 0.77
N ASN A 38 -25.39 7.29 1.75
CA ASN A 38 -25.88 6.93 3.08
C ASN A 38 -25.30 7.86 4.16
N HIS A 39 -26.17 8.63 4.83
CA HIS A 39 -25.78 9.54 5.91
C HIS A 39 -25.19 8.86 7.16
N MET A 40 -25.31 7.54 7.28
CA MET A 40 -24.68 6.78 8.37
C MET A 40 -23.18 6.56 8.14
N PHE A 41 -22.66 6.92 6.97
CA PHE A 41 -21.29 6.72 6.58
C PHE A 41 -20.61 8.03 6.19
N GLU A 42 -19.38 8.18 6.67
CA GLU A 42 -18.45 9.19 6.19
C GLU A 42 -17.52 8.49 5.20
N VAL A 43 -17.59 8.87 3.93
CA VAL A 43 -16.76 8.30 2.87
C VAL A 43 -15.78 9.34 2.36
N ARG A 44 -14.54 8.92 2.11
CA ARG A 44 -13.52 9.78 1.53
C ARG A 44 -12.79 9.07 0.40
N GLU A 45 -12.47 9.83 -0.62
CA GLU A 45 -11.48 9.42 -1.61
C GLU A 45 -10.12 9.62 -0.96
N GLY A 46 -9.42 8.52 -0.68
CA GLY A 46 -8.02 8.63 -0.32
C GLY A 46 -7.25 8.92 -1.59
N GLU A 47 -6.43 9.97 -1.55
CA GLU A 47 -5.34 10.10 -2.51
C GLU A 47 -4.60 8.77 -2.51
N VAL A 48 -4.44 8.23 -3.71
CA VAL A 48 -3.55 7.11 -3.93
C VAL A 48 -2.18 7.68 -3.57
N THR A 49 -1.73 7.53 -2.32
CA THR A 49 -0.34 7.18 -2.17
C THR A 49 -0.26 5.85 -2.88
N GLU A 50 0.14 5.91 -4.15
CA GLU A 50 0.71 4.77 -4.84
C GLU A 50 1.88 4.41 -3.94
N LYS A 51 1.64 3.58 -2.91
CA LYS A 51 2.65 2.63 -2.54
C LYS A 51 2.90 1.94 -3.87
N PRO A 52 4.08 2.11 -4.47
CA PRO A 52 4.31 1.46 -5.73
C PRO A 52 4.02 0.00 -5.47
N SER A 53 3.10 -0.56 -6.24
CA SER A 53 2.85 -1.99 -6.24
C SER A 53 4.14 -2.58 -6.81
N PHE A 54 5.13 -2.81 -5.96
CA PHE A 54 6.38 -3.44 -6.36
C PHE A 54 6.04 -4.89 -6.66
N SER A 55 5.74 -5.17 -7.93
CA SER A 55 5.50 -6.52 -8.38
C SER A 55 6.81 -7.28 -8.17
N VAL A 56 6.78 -8.28 -7.29
CA VAL A 56 7.89 -9.22 -7.12
C VAL A 56 8.10 -9.91 -8.48
N GLY A 57 9.06 -9.43 -9.27
CA GLY A 57 9.28 -9.83 -10.67
C GLY A 57 9.62 -8.68 -11.64
N GLU A 58 9.28 -7.43 -11.31
CA GLU A 58 9.76 -6.27 -12.06
C GLU A 58 11.20 -5.95 -11.68
N LYS A 59 12.10 -5.91 -12.67
CA LYS A 59 13.51 -5.52 -12.48
C LYS A 59 13.63 -4.01 -12.61
N TYR A 60 13.96 -3.35 -11.51
CA TYR A 60 14.28 -1.93 -11.48
C TYR A 60 15.72 -1.67 -11.91
N THR A 61 15.93 -0.61 -12.68
CA THR A 61 17.26 -0.09 -13.00
C THR A 61 17.74 0.91 -11.94
N GLU A 62 19.06 1.11 -11.83
CA GLU A 62 19.64 2.10 -10.90
C GLU A 62 19.03 3.50 -11.06
N ALA A 63 18.73 3.90 -12.30
CA ALA A 63 18.15 5.20 -12.61
C ALA A 63 16.70 5.36 -12.13
N GLU A 64 15.94 4.27 -12.07
CA GLU A 64 14.57 4.26 -11.52
C GLU A 64 14.63 4.27 -10.00
N LEU A 65 15.49 3.46 -9.40
CA LEU A 65 15.65 3.38 -7.95
C LEU A 65 16.13 4.71 -7.35
N LYS A 66 16.97 5.48 -8.06
CA LYS A 66 17.37 6.84 -7.67
C LYS A 66 16.23 7.87 -7.68
N LYS A 67 15.14 7.62 -8.42
CA LYS A 67 13.97 8.49 -8.45
C LYS A 67 12.97 8.15 -7.33
N LEU A 68 13.13 7.00 -6.69
CA LEU A 68 12.27 6.54 -5.62
C LEU A 68 12.70 7.12 -4.27
N HIS A 69 11.75 7.29 -3.36
CA HIS A 69 12.06 7.72 -2.01
C HIS A 69 12.68 6.58 -1.19
N LYS A 70 13.31 6.94 -0.06
CA LYS A 70 13.85 5.95 0.89
C LYS A 70 12.82 4.87 1.25
N THR A 71 11.59 5.27 1.55
CA THR A 71 10.51 4.35 1.95
C THR A 71 10.18 3.37 0.82
N ASP A 72 10.13 3.86 -0.41
CA ASP A 72 9.88 3.06 -1.62
C ASP A 72 10.99 2.03 -1.85
N GLN A 73 12.26 2.44 -1.73
CA GLN A 73 13.41 1.54 -1.81
C GLN A 73 13.36 0.46 -0.71
N GLU A 74 12.98 0.82 0.52
CA GLU A 74 12.86 -0.12 1.64
C GLU A 74 11.69 -1.10 1.45
N ASP A 75 10.57 -0.64 0.88
CA ASP A 75 9.44 -1.51 0.51
C ASP A 75 9.85 -2.50 -0.61
N ILE A 76 10.64 -2.10 -1.61
CA ILE A 76 11.20 -3.03 -2.61
C ILE A 76 12.07 -4.09 -1.96
N ILE A 77 12.99 -3.69 -1.08
CA ILE A 77 13.88 -4.64 -0.39
C ILE A 77 13.05 -5.66 0.39
N ARG A 78 12.03 -5.21 1.13
CA ARG A 78 11.10 -6.10 1.86
C ARG A 78 10.34 -7.03 0.95
N ALA A 79 9.86 -6.54 -0.20
CA ALA A 79 9.16 -7.36 -1.17
C ALA A 79 10.07 -8.45 -1.75
N LEU A 80 11.33 -8.12 -2.04
CA LEU A 80 12.33 -9.06 -2.57
C LEU A 80 12.82 -10.07 -1.52
N THR A 81 12.87 -9.70 -0.24
CA THR A 81 13.29 -10.61 0.85
C THR A 81 12.11 -11.31 1.53
N ALA A 82 10.92 -11.24 0.95
CA ALA A 82 9.67 -11.77 1.52
C ALA A 82 9.40 -11.29 2.96
N GLY A 83 9.93 -10.13 3.34
CA GLY A 83 9.84 -9.56 4.68
C GLY A 83 10.78 -10.14 5.73
N ASP A 84 11.63 -11.11 5.38
CA ASP A 84 12.48 -11.84 6.34
C ASP A 84 13.86 -11.19 6.58
N PHE A 85 14.33 -10.33 5.66
CA PHE A 85 15.64 -9.71 5.78
C PHE A 85 15.64 -8.25 5.29
N ILE A 86 15.75 -7.31 6.23
CA ILE A 86 16.08 -5.92 5.89
C ILE A 86 17.52 -5.71 6.30
N GLN A 87 18.42 -5.86 5.34
CA GLN A 87 19.82 -5.49 5.56
C GLN A 87 19.88 -3.99 5.86
N GLU A 88 20.56 -3.60 6.94
CA GLU A 88 20.69 -2.19 7.31
C GLU A 88 21.58 -1.44 6.31
N THR A 89 20.95 -0.76 5.37
CA THR A 89 21.61 0.13 4.42
C THR A 89 21.73 1.53 5.02
N LYS A 90 22.93 2.10 5.07
CA LYS A 90 23.18 3.42 5.69
C LYS A 90 22.87 4.57 4.74
N ASN A 91 22.96 4.34 3.43
CA ASN A 91 22.76 5.36 2.42
C ASN A 91 21.92 4.85 1.24
N GLU A 92 21.48 5.77 0.39
CA GLU A 92 20.71 5.46 -0.82
C GLU A 92 21.45 4.50 -1.76
N LYS A 93 22.75 4.71 -1.96
CA LYS A 93 23.54 3.85 -2.84
C LYS A 93 23.52 2.38 -2.38
N GLU A 94 23.70 2.12 -1.09
CA GLU A 94 23.62 0.77 -0.52
C GLU A 94 22.23 0.15 -0.70
N ARG A 95 21.14 0.94 -0.58
CA ARG A 95 19.78 0.45 -0.88
C ARG A 95 19.64 0.01 -2.34
N ILE A 96 20.12 0.84 -3.25
CA ILE A 96 20.00 0.59 -4.68
C ILE A 96 20.84 -0.62 -5.10
N GLU A 97 22.09 -0.72 -4.65
CA GLU A 97 22.96 -1.87 -4.91
C GLU A 97 22.34 -3.16 -4.37
N LEU A 98 21.76 -3.13 -3.17
CA LEU A 98 21.08 -4.28 -2.57
C LEU A 98 19.86 -4.73 -3.38
N ILE A 99 19.01 -3.80 -3.82
CA ILE A 99 17.86 -4.12 -4.67
C ILE A 99 18.33 -4.79 -5.97
N LEU A 100 19.36 -4.22 -6.62
CA LEU A 100 19.90 -4.79 -7.86
C LEU A 100 20.45 -6.22 -7.65
N GLN A 101 21.12 -6.46 -6.52
CA GLN A 101 21.64 -7.78 -6.17
C GLN A 101 20.50 -8.79 -5.92
N LEU A 102 19.51 -8.44 -5.09
CA LEU A 102 18.38 -9.30 -4.76
C LEU A 102 17.56 -9.68 -6.01
N GLN A 103 17.41 -8.75 -6.96
CA GLN A 103 16.76 -9.02 -8.26
C GLN A 103 17.54 -9.97 -9.16
N GLN A 104 18.87 -10.08 -8.98
CA GLN A 104 19.71 -11.05 -9.71
C GLN A 104 19.63 -12.44 -9.09
N GLU A 105 19.54 -12.56 -7.75
CA GLU A 105 19.42 -13.84 -7.05
C GLU A 105 18.07 -14.54 -7.28
N GLN A 106 17.02 -13.77 -7.62
CA GLN A 106 15.71 -14.32 -7.99
C GLN A 106 15.57 -14.74 -9.46
N GLY A 107 16.60 -14.53 -10.29
CA GLY A 107 16.61 -14.87 -11.72
C GLY A 107 17.34 -16.18 -12.02
#